data_AF-A0A9E0T0A5-F1
#
_entry.id   AF-A0A9E0T0A5-F1
#
_cell.length_a   1.000
_cell.length_b   1.000
_cell.length_c   1.000
_cell.angle_alpha   90.00
_cell.angle_beta   90.00
_cell.angle_gamma   90.00
#
_symmetry.space_group_name_H-M   'P 1'
#
loop_
_entity.id
_entity.type
_entity.pdbx_description
1 polymer ?
#
loop_
_entity_poly.entity_id
_entity_poly.type
_entity_poly.pdbx_seq_one_letter_code
_entity_poly.pdbx_strand_id
1 'polypeptide(L)'
;MRSPHIEPAAAPAEDFWLQYALGRLVTSPAWLDRALRHGAAALGEVPEATQALLLPMLQRQGRRIRIVAQILDERLLKNVLRFLPLTAAAGAPALLSQLWRAFRHEREDADWRDHHACARAFCASACARLRAEAAGVADERIADLMRYEGAVLRMDARARTVHAPRTPASDSVVGWDARACPAPVACCEQASFAWSISECVRALRAGGAAAAPCIALPAAESTPETLLFFASWHDRQVRTLRVAPAVLALMAACEGCTTVADLSALLGRPGCPAALQGTLHKLQQIGLLRPAEPATHPQPALTSEDSA
;
A
#
# COMPACT_ATOMS: atom_id res chain seq x y z
N MET A 1 18.21 -42.42 -25.70
CA MET A 1 16.80 -42.05 -25.93
C MET A 1 16.63 -40.59 -25.56
N ARG A 2 16.49 -39.70 -26.56
CA ARG A 2 16.17 -38.29 -26.32
C ARG A 2 14.65 -38.17 -26.29
N SER A 3 14.09 -37.64 -25.21
CA SER A 3 12.66 -37.32 -25.16
C SER A 3 12.33 -36.35 -26.30
N PRO A 4 11.24 -36.58 -27.05
CA PRO A 4 10.80 -35.60 -28.03
C PRO A 4 10.50 -34.30 -27.31
N HIS A 5 11.22 -33.24 -27.70
CA HIS A 5 10.85 -31.87 -27.38
C HIS A 5 9.49 -31.62 -28.04
N ILE A 6 8.43 -31.63 -27.24
CA ILE A 6 7.13 -31.14 -27.67
C ILE A 6 7.24 -29.63 -27.58
N GLU A 7 7.42 -28.97 -28.72
CA GLU A 7 7.20 -27.52 -28.80
C GLU A 7 5.72 -27.24 -28.51
N PRO A 8 5.39 -26.30 -27.61
CA PRO A 8 4.01 -25.93 -27.36
C PRO A 8 3.44 -25.32 -28.65
N ALA A 9 2.50 -26.03 -29.27
CA ALA A 9 1.74 -25.49 -30.39
C ALA A 9 1.11 -24.16 -29.97
N ALA A 10 1.44 -23.08 -30.68
CA ALA A 10 0.78 -21.79 -30.48
C ALA A 10 -0.73 -21.99 -30.63
N ALA A 11 -1.49 -21.75 -29.57
CA ALA A 11 -2.95 -21.81 -29.65
C ALA A 11 -3.41 -20.89 -30.79
N PRO A 12 -4.34 -21.34 -31.66
CA PRO A 12 -4.83 -20.51 -32.74
C PRO A 12 -5.38 -19.20 -32.15
N ALA A 13 -5.13 -18.07 -32.83
CA ALA A 13 -5.49 -16.74 -32.33
C ALA A 13 -6.97 -16.61 -31.91
N GLU A 14 -7.85 -17.43 -32.50
CA GLU A 14 -9.28 -17.52 -32.15
C GLU A 14 -9.52 -18.07 -30.73
N ASP A 15 -8.76 -19.07 -30.29
CA ASP A 15 -8.87 -19.65 -28.94
C ASP A 15 -8.49 -18.62 -27.87
N PHE A 16 -7.47 -17.79 -28.16
CA PHE A 16 -7.07 -16.71 -27.28
C PHE A 16 -8.20 -15.69 -27.09
N TRP A 17 -8.81 -15.21 -28.19
CA TRP A 17 -9.85 -14.19 -28.12
C TRP A 17 -11.12 -14.69 -27.44
N LEU A 18 -11.50 -15.95 -27.66
CA LEU A 18 -12.62 -16.56 -26.98
C LEU A 18 -12.37 -16.67 -25.48
N GLN A 19 -11.19 -17.14 -25.06
CA GLN A 19 -10.81 -17.22 -23.65
C GLN A 19 -10.73 -15.84 -22.99
N TYR A 20 -10.14 -14.85 -23.68
CA TYR A 20 -10.08 -13.46 -23.23
C TYR A 20 -11.49 -12.92 -22.97
N ALA A 21 -12.38 -13.02 -23.96
CA ALA A 21 -13.75 -12.51 -23.84
C ALA A 21 -14.54 -13.24 -22.75
N LEU A 22 -14.47 -14.58 -22.68
CA LEU A 22 -15.13 -15.34 -21.61
C LEU A 22 -14.60 -14.95 -20.24
N GLY A 23 -13.27 -14.79 -20.10
CA GLY A 23 -12.63 -14.29 -18.90
C GLY A 23 -13.20 -12.94 -18.49
N ARG A 24 -13.18 -11.96 -19.40
CA ARG A 24 -13.71 -10.60 -19.17
C ARG A 24 -15.20 -10.60 -18.79
N LEU A 25 -16.04 -11.41 -19.45
CA LEU A 25 -17.49 -11.52 -19.15
C LEU A 25 -17.73 -12.05 -17.74
N VAL A 26 -16.91 -13.00 -17.31
CA VAL A 26 -17.07 -13.68 -16.02
C VAL A 26 -16.40 -12.89 -14.89
N THR A 27 -15.37 -12.10 -15.17
CA THR A 27 -14.66 -11.32 -14.14
C THR A 27 -15.08 -9.85 -14.08
N SER A 28 -15.91 -9.34 -14.99
CA SER A 28 -16.39 -7.95 -15.00
C SER A 28 -17.90 -7.85 -15.23
N PRO A 29 -18.71 -7.71 -14.16
CA PRO A 29 -20.15 -7.54 -14.27
C PRO A 29 -20.55 -6.34 -15.14
N ALA A 30 -19.82 -5.22 -15.05
CA ALA A 30 -20.10 -4.02 -15.82
C ALA A 30 -19.90 -4.22 -17.33
N TRP A 31 -18.83 -4.92 -17.72
CA TRP A 31 -18.58 -5.23 -19.12
C TRP A 31 -19.63 -6.21 -19.68
N LEU A 32 -20.02 -7.22 -18.89
CA LEU A 32 -21.15 -8.10 -19.22
C LEU A 32 -22.46 -7.31 -19.40
N ASP A 33 -22.78 -6.41 -18.48
CA ASP A 33 -23.99 -5.60 -18.55
C ASP A 33 -23.99 -4.65 -19.76
N ARG A 34 -22.82 -4.18 -20.17
CA ARG A 34 -22.67 -3.42 -21.43
C ARG A 34 -22.89 -4.32 -22.64
N ALA A 35 -22.31 -5.52 -22.65
CA ALA A 35 -22.50 -6.51 -23.71
C ALA A 35 -23.96 -6.95 -23.86
N LEU A 36 -24.67 -7.15 -22.75
CA LEU A 36 -26.09 -7.51 -22.77
C LEU A 36 -27.00 -6.38 -23.25
N ARG A 37 -26.62 -5.10 -23.01
CA ARG A 37 -27.41 -3.92 -23.39
C ARG A 37 -27.14 -3.45 -24.82
N HIS A 38 -25.87 -3.49 -25.25
CA HIS A 38 -25.43 -2.86 -26.49
C HIS A 38 -24.91 -3.88 -27.53
N GLY A 39 -24.89 -5.18 -27.20
CA GLY A 39 -24.53 -6.25 -28.13
C GLY A 39 -23.09 -6.18 -28.60
N ALA A 40 -22.87 -6.47 -29.89
CA ALA A 40 -21.56 -6.57 -30.55
C ALA A 40 -20.66 -5.36 -30.29
N ALA A 41 -21.22 -4.15 -30.35
CA ALA A 41 -20.48 -2.90 -30.19
C ALA A 41 -19.78 -2.76 -28.83
N ALA A 42 -20.30 -3.42 -27.78
CA ALA A 42 -19.68 -3.41 -26.45
C ALA A 42 -18.48 -4.36 -26.31
N LEU A 43 -18.31 -5.29 -27.27
CA LEU A 43 -17.22 -6.25 -27.29
C LEU A 43 -16.01 -5.74 -28.10
N GLY A 44 -15.97 -4.45 -28.46
CA GLY A 44 -15.20 -3.88 -29.56
C GLY A 44 -13.76 -4.36 -29.83
N GLU A 45 -12.99 -4.73 -28.81
CA GLU A 45 -11.63 -5.28 -28.99
C GLU A 45 -11.60 -6.73 -29.49
N VAL A 46 -12.70 -7.46 -29.31
CA VAL A 46 -12.88 -8.86 -29.68
C VAL A 46 -13.17 -8.97 -31.19
N PRO A 47 -12.49 -9.83 -31.96
CA PRO A 47 -12.76 -10.02 -33.38
C PRO A 47 -14.21 -10.40 -33.69
N GLU A 48 -14.74 -9.94 -34.82
CA GLU A 48 -16.14 -10.19 -35.23
C GLU A 48 -16.52 -11.67 -35.23
N ALA A 49 -15.62 -12.55 -35.70
CA ALA A 49 -15.83 -14.00 -35.68
C ALA A 49 -16.10 -14.53 -34.26
N THR A 50 -15.33 -14.07 -33.27
CA THR A 50 -15.52 -14.42 -31.87
C THR A 50 -16.79 -13.76 -31.29
N GLN A 51 -17.09 -12.52 -31.66
CA GLN A 51 -18.34 -11.84 -31.24
C GLN A 51 -19.58 -12.62 -31.71
N ALA A 52 -19.57 -13.12 -32.95
CA ALA A 52 -20.67 -13.92 -33.52
C ALA A 52 -20.93 -15.22 -32.73
N LEU A 53 -19.91 -15.80 -32.10
CA LEU A 53 -20.04 -16.95 -31.20
C LEU A 53 -20.56 -16.56 -29.81
N LEU A 54 -20.11 -15.41 -29.29
CA LEU A 54 -20.44 -14.96 -27.94
C LEU A 54 -21.87 -14.43 -27.81
N LEU A 55 -22.39 -13.72 -28.82
CA LEU A 55 -23.70 -13.06 -28.72
C LEU A 55 -24.87 -14.05 -28.51
N PRO A 56 -24.98 -15.16 -29.25
CA PRO A 56 -26.01 -16.17 -28.98
C PRO A 56 -25.89 -16.78 -27.59
N MET A 57 -24.65 -16.99 -27.11
CA MET A 57 -24.39 -17.49 -25.77
C MET A 57 -24.85 -16.49 -24.70
N LEU A 58 -24.54 -15.20 -24.87
CA LEU A 58 -24.96 -14.13 -23.96
C LEU A 58 -26.48 -13.99 -23.90
N GLN A 59 -27.17 -14.09 -25.03
CA GLN A 59 -28.63 -14.06 -25.07
C GLN A 59 -29.26 -15.24 -24.31
N ARG A 60 -28.69 -16.45 -24.44
CA ARG A 60 -29.22 -17.67 -23.80
C ARG A 60 -28.82 -17.82 -22.33
N GLN A 61 -27.60 -17.43 -21.98
CA GLN A 61 -26.97 -17.73 -20.68
C GLN A 61 -26.62 -16.47 -19.87
N GLY A 62 -26.88 -15.26 -20.38
CA GLY A 62 -26.47 -14.00 -19.77
C GLY A 62 -26.87 -13.85 -18.31
N ARG A 63 -28.06 -14.32 -17.92
CA ARG A 63 -28.49 -14.34 -16.51
C ARG A 63 -27.59 -15.21 -15.64
N ARG A 64 -27.20 -16.39 -16.11
CA ARG A 64 -26.31 -17.31 -15.36
C ARG A 64 -24.90 -16.75 -15.28
N ILE A 65 -24.39 -16.22 -16.40
CA ILE A 65 -23.07 -15.58 -16.45
C ILE A 65 -23.03 -14.38 -15.48
N ARG A 66 -24.12 -13.58 -15.41
CA ARG A 66 -24.23 -12.47 -14.46
C ARG A 66 -24.15 -12.92 -13.00
N ILE A 67 -24.84 -14.00 -12.64
CA ILE A 67 -24.79 -14.56 -11.28
C ILE A 67 -23.34 -14.98 -10.95
N VAL A 68 -22.68 -15.69 -11.86
CA VAL A 68 -21.28 -16.10 -11.66
C VAL A 68 -20.37 -14.89 -11.53
N ALA A 69 -20.52 -13.87 -12.38
CA ALA A 69 -19.73 -12.66 -12.33
C ALA A 69 -19.93 -11.89 -11.02
N GLN A 70 -21.16 -11.80 -10.51
CA GLN A 70 -21.44 -11.21 -9.20
C GLN A 70 -20.78 -11.97 -8.05
N ILE A 71 -20.85 -13.30 -8.05
CA ILE A 71 -20.20 -14.13 -7.01
C ILE A 71 -18.68 -13.93 -7.02
N LEU A 72 -18.07 -13.88 -8.21
CA LEU A 72 -16.63 -13.67 -8.34
C LEU A 72 -16.22 -12.26 -7.92
N ASP A 73 -17.01 -11.24 -8.27
CA ASP A 73 -16.77 -9.86 -7.87
C ASP A 73 -16.89 -9.68 -6.35
N GLU A 74 -17.88 -10.31 -5.70
CA GLU A 74 -17.99 -10.33 -4.24
C GLU A 74 -16.82 -11.05 -3.56
N ARG A 75 -16.35 -12.16 -4.14
CA ARG A 75 -15.14 -12.86 -3.65
C ARG A 75 -13.90 -12.00 -3.79
N LEU A 76 -13.77 -11.26 -4.89
CA LEU A 76 -12.67 -10.34 -5.09
C LEU A 76 -12.71 -9.19 -4.07
N LEU A 77 -13.89 -8.60 -3.82
CA LEU A 77 -14.05 -7.61 -2.75
C LEU A 77 -13.61 -8.17 -1.41
N LYS A 78 -14.04 -9.39 -1.05
CA LYS A 78 -13.59 -10.04 0.19
C LYS A 78 -12.07 -10.20 0.25
N ASN A 79 -11.42 -10.55 -0.87
CA ASN A 79 -9.96 -10.65 -0.93
C ASN A 79 -9.27 -9.29 -0.80
N VAL A 80 -9.84 -8.24 -1.41
CA VAL A 80 -9.35 -6.85 -1.28
C VAL A 80 -9.47 -6.37 0.16
N LEU A 81 -10.61 -6.63 0.82
CA LEU A 81 -10.86 -6.21 2.20
C LEU A 81 -9.96 -6.92 3.22
N ARG A 82 -9.34 -8.07 2.88
CA ARG A 82 -8.30 -8.69 3.73
C ARG A 82 -7.06 -7.81 3.90
N PHE A 83 -6.80 -6.93 2.94
CA PHE A 83 -5.73 -5.92 3.04
C PHE A 83 -6.17 -4.67 3.79
N LEU A 84 -7.48 -4.53 4.07
CA LEU A 84 -8.11 -3.38 4.71
C LEU A 84 -8.90 -3.79 5.96
N PRO A 85 -8.29 -4.51 6.91
CA PRO A 85 -9.00 -5.09 8.06
C PRO A 85 -9.70 -4.04 8.94
N LEU A 86 -9.12 -2.85 9.10
CA LEU A 86 -9.70 -1.79 9.92
C LEU A 86 -10.94 -1.20 9.24
N THR A 87 -10.84 -0.92 7.93
CA THR A 87 -11.97 -0.46 7.13
C THR A 87 -13.07 -1.52 7.10
N ALA A 88 -12.73 -2.81 6.97
CA ALA A 88 -13.70 -3.89 6.97
C ALA A 88 -14.41 -4.07 8.33
N ALA A 89 -13.70 -3.82 9.43
CA ALA A 89 -14.27 -3.86 10.77
C ALA A 89 -15.15 -2.63 11.08
N ALA A 90 -14.77 -1.46 10.54
CA ALA A 90 -15.45 -0.19 10.77
C ALA A 90 -16.65 0.04 9.83
N GLY A 91 -16.51 -0.35 8.57
CA GLY A 91 -17.43 -0.01 7.50
C GLY A 91 -18.64 -0.94 7.44
N ALA A 92 -19.82 -0.35 7.23
CA ALA A 92 -21.01 -1.14 6.95
C ALA A 92 -20.82 -1.94 5.65
N PRO A 93 -21.16 -3.25 5.61
CA PRO A 93 -21.02 -4.07 4.40
C PRO A 93 -21.71 -3.48 3.16
N ALA A 94 -22.85 -2.83 3.35
CA ALA A 94 -23.59 -2.16 2.29
C ALA A 94 -22.80 -0.99 1.67
N LEU A 95 -22.20 -0.14 2.50
CA LEU A 95 -21.38 0.99 2.05
C LEU A 95 -20.15 0.50 1.28
N LEU A 96 -19.42 -0.47 1.83
CA LEU A 96 -18.24 -1.03 1.17
C LEU A 96 -18.58 -1.68 -0.18
N SER A 97 -19.73 -2.37 -0.26
CA SER A 97 -20.22 -2.95 -1.52
C SER A 97 -20.61 -1.88 -2.54
N GLN A 98 -21.20 -0.77 -2.11
CA GLN A 98 -21.53 0.36 -2.98
C GLN A 98 -20.26 1.02 -3.54
N LEU A 99 -19.30 1.34 -2.67
CA LEU A 99 -18.01 1.91 -3.09
C LEU A 99 -17.27 0.97 -4.05
N TRP A 100 -17.30 -0.33 -3.77
CA TRP A 100 -16.70 -1.34 -4.65
C TRP A 100 -17.33 -1.35 -6.04
N ARG A 101 -18.67 -1.36 -6.14
CA ARG A 101 -19.36 -1.31 -7.44
C ARG A 101 -19.02 -0.06 -8.23
N ALA A 102 -18.97 1.10 -7.57
CA ALA A 102 -18.56 2.35 -8.20
C ALA A 102 -17.12 2.27 -8.73
N PHE A 103 -16.18 1.84 -7.89
CA PHE A 103 -14.78 1.63 -8.27
C PHE A 103 -14.63 0.67 -9.46
N ARG A 104 -15.37 -0.44 -9.46
CA ARG A 104 -15.35 -1.43 -10.54
C ARG A 104 -15.90 -0.91 -11.86
N HIS A 105 -16.87 0.01 -11.80
CA HIS A 105 -17.39 0.67 -12.99
C HIS A 105 -16.43 1.74 -13.54
N GLU A 106 -15.66 2.41 -12.68
CA GLU A 106 -14.63 3.36 -13.11
C GLU A 106 -13.39 2.67 -13.72
N ARG A 107 -13.15 1.40 -13.38
CA ARG A 107 -11.92 0.66 -13.70
C ARG A 107 -12.17 -0.65 -14.45
N GLU A 108 -13.10 -0.66 -15.41
CA GLU A 108 -13.56 -1.88 -16.07
C GLU A 108 -12.46 -2.71 -16.76
N ASP A 109 -11.34 -2.08 -17.12
CA ASP A 109 -10.20 -2.68 -17.82
C ASP A 109 -8.99 -2.99 -16.92
N ALA A 110 -9.06 -2.74 -15.61
CA ALA A 110 -7.90 -2.97 -14.74
C ALA A 110 -7.61 -4.47 -14.55
N ASP A 111 -6.34 -4.82 -14.46
CA ASP A 111 -5.91 -6.16 -14.07
C ASP A 111 -6.06 -6.34 -12.55
N TRP A 112 -6.87 -7.31 -12.16
CA TRP A 112 -7.26 -7.56 -10.78
C TRP A 112 -6.50 -8.71 -10.11
N ARG A 113 -5.52 -9.30 -10.82
CA ARG A 113 -4.74 -10.45 -10.30
C ARG A 113 -3.84 -10.06 -9.13
N ASP A 114 -3.32 -8.84 -9.12
CA ASP A 114 -2.61 -8.29 -7.97
C ASP A 114 -3.61 -7.67 -6.99
N HIS A 115 -4.07 -8.49 -6.03
CA HIS A 115 -5.01 -8.04 -5.00
C HIS A 115 -4.45 -6.90 -4.14
N HIS A 116 -3.13 -6.84 -3.94
CA HIS A 116 -2.51 -5.78 -3.15
C HIS A 116 -2.54 -4.44 -3.90
N ALA A 117 -2.20 -4.44 -5.20
CA ALA A 117 -2.37 -3.26 -6.05
C ALA A 117 -3.85 -2.85 -6.17
N CYS A 118 -4.75 -3.82 -6.31
CA CYS A 118 -6.20 -3.59 -6.33
C CYS A 118 -6.68 -2.93 -5.03
N ALA A 119 -6.23 -3.39 -3.86
CA ALA A 119 -6.61 -2.81 -2.57
C ALA A 119 -6.14 -1.35 -2.44
N ARG A 120 -4.93 -1.03 -2.89
CA ARG A 120 -4.45 0.37 -2.92
C ARG A 120 -5.30 1.25 -3.82
N ALA A 121 -5.61 0.78 -5.03
CA ALA A 121 -6.42 1.53 -5.99
C ALA A 121 -7.85 1.74 -5.47
N PHE A 122 -8.43 0.70 -4.87
CA PHE A 122 -9.74 0.77 -4.23
C PHE A 122 -9.74 1.78 -3.08
N CYS A 123 -8.78 1.73 -2.15
CA CYS A 123 -8.63 2.71 -1.07
C CYS A 123 -8.57 4.15 -1.58
N ALA A 124 -7.80 4.41 -2.63
CA ALA A 124 -7.65 5.76 -3.18
C ALA A 124 -8.97 6.28 -3.76
N SER A 125 -9.65 5.48 -4.60
CA SER A 125 -10.93 5.86 -5.21
C SER A 125 -12.03 5.99 -4.14
N ALA A 126 -12.18 5.01 -3.26
CA ALA A 126 -13.19 5.02 -2.21
C ALA A 126 -13.01 6.17 -1.21
N CYS A 127 -11.77 6.47 -0.80
CA CYS A 127 -11.46 7.62 0.06
C CYS A 127 -11.82 8.95 -0.63
N ALA A 128 -11.47 9.13 -1.91
CA ALA A 128 -11.79 10.33 -2.66
C ALA A 128 -13.32 10.51 -2.79
N ARG A 129 -14.03 9.44 -3.10
CA ARG A 129 -15.49 9.44 -3.23
C ARG A 129 -16.19 9.72 -1.92
N LEU A 130 -15.81 9.03 -0.84
CA LEU A 130 -16.36 9.28 0.49
C LEU A 130 -16.13 10.73 0.92
N ARG A 131 -14.98 11.34 0.63
CA ARG A 131 -14.74 12.75 0.98
C ARG A 131 -15.53 13.74 0.14
N ALA A 132 -15.84 13.40 -1.12
CA ALA A 132 -16.67 14.23 -1.98
C ALA A 132 -18.16 14.12 -1.63
N GLU A 133 -18.59 12.93 -1.20
CA GLU A 133 -20.00 12.58 -0.98
C GLU A 133 -20.37 12.48 0.52
N ALA A 134 -19.42 12.72 1.44
CA ALA A 134 -19.61 12.50 2.88
C ALA A 134 -20.85 13.22 3.40
N ALA A 135 -21.84 12.43 3.83
CA ALA A 135 -23.07 12.95 4.41
C ALA A 135 -23.01 13.05 5.95
N GLY A 136 -21.94 12.53 6.57
CA GLY A 136 -21.79 12.56 8.02
C GLY A 136 -20.44 12.05 8.53
N VAL A 137 -20.25 12.18 9.85
CA VAL A 137 -18.99 11.89 10.56
C VAL A 137 -18.51 10.46 10.32
N ALA A 138 -19.40 9.47 10.31
CA ALA A 138 -19.01 8.07 10.12
C ALA A 138 -18.33 7.83 8.75
N ASP A 139 -18.83 8.45 7.68
CA ASP A 139 -18.27 8.31 6.34
C ASP A 139 -16.89 8.96 6.24
N GLU A 140 -16.71 10.13 6.86
CA GLU A 140 -15.41 10.80 6.95
C GLU A 140 -14.38 9.95 7.71
N ARG A 141 -14.80 9.32 8.81
CA ARG A 141 -13.96 8.43 9.62
C ARG A 141 -13.54 7.18 8.85
N ILE A 142 -14.46 6.58 8.10
CA ILE A 142 -14.15 5.46 7.20
C ILE A 142 -13.18 5.91 6.10
N ALA A 143 -13.36 7.10 5.53
CA ALA A 143 -12.43 7.65 4.54
C ALA A 143 -11.02 7.83 5.11
N ASP A 144 -10.91 8.27 6.37
CA ASP A 144 -9.63 8.41 7.06
C ASP A 144 -8.99 7.06 7.40
N LEU A 145 -9.77 6.03 7.78
CA LEU A 145 -9.27 4.66 7.94
C LEU A 145 -8.75 4.10 6.61
N MET A 146 -9.48 4.30 5.51
CA MET A 146 -9.01 3.93 4.17
C MET A 146 -7.73 4.68 3.78
N ARG A 147 -7.59 5.96 4.17
CA ARG A 147 -6.35 6.71 3.95
C ARG A 147 -5.19 6.15 4.76
N TYR A 148 -5.43 5.79 6.02
CA TYR A 148 -4.44 5.16 6.90
C TYR A 148 -3.96 3.82 6.32
N GLU A 149 -4.89 2.90 5.99
CA GLU A 149 -4.53 1.59 5.45
C GLU A 149 -3.90 1.72 4.06
N GLY A 150 -4.37 2.66 3.25
CA GLY A 150 -3.74 3.01 1.98
C GLY A 150 -2.28 3.46 2.12
N ALA A 151 -1.96 4.23 3.17
CA ALA A 151 -0.57 4.62 3.47
C ALA A 151 0.28 3.42 3.88
N VAL A 152 -0.26 2.51 4.70
CA VAL A 152 0.40 1.24 5.05
C VAL A 152 0.72 0.41 3.81
N LEU A 153 -0.25 0.23 2.90
CA LEU A 153 -0.06 -0.56 1.67
C LEU A 153 0.92 0.11 0.69
N ARG A 154 0.95 1.44 0.60
CA ARG A 154 1.98 2.16 -0.18
C ARG A 154 3.36 1.96 0.42
N MET A 155 3.47 2.03 1.74
CA MET A 155 4.72 1.84 2.46
C MET A 155 5.25 0.41 2.28
N ASP A 156 4.38 -0.60 2.38
CA ASP A 156 4.74 -2.01 2.14
C ASP A 156 5.25 -2.22 0.71
N ALA A 157 4.57 -1.62 -0.27
CA ALA A 157 4.99 -1.68 -1.66
C ALA A 157 6.36 -1.05 -1.90
N ARG A 158 6.60 0.13 -1.32
CA ARG A 158 7.90 0.82 -1.42
C ARG A 158 9.00 0.03 -0.70
N ALA A 159 8.70 -0.57 0.45
CA ALA A 159 9.65 -1.42 1.17
C ALA A 159 10.12 -2.60 0.31
N ARG A 160 9.22 -3.19 -0.49
CA ARG A 160 9.55 -4.27 -1.44
C ARG A 160 10.42 -3.79 -2.61
N THR A 161 10.26 -2.55 -3.09
CA THR A 161 11.03 -2.04 -4.23
C THR A 161 12.39 -1.47 -3.84
N VAL A 162 12.48 -0.75 -2.72
CA VAL A 162 13.73 -0.15 -2.22
C VAL A 162 14.72 -1.21 -1.72
N HIS A 163 14.22 -2.42 -1.39
CA HIS A 163 15.03 -3.52 -0.85
C HIS A 163 15.01 -4.78 -1.72
N ALA A 164 15.14 -4.62 -3.05
CA ALA A 164 15.62 -5.68 -3.94
C ALA A 164 16.92 -6.29 -3.37
N PRO A 165 17.22 -7.59 -3.59
CA PRO A 165 18.15 -8.34 -2.76
C PRO A 165 19.57 -7.80 -2.91
N ARG A 166 19.94 -6.86 -2.03
CA ARG A 166 21.32 -6.74 -1.60
C ARG A 166 21.60 -8.05 -0.87
N THR A 167 22.63 -8.76 -1.35
CA THR A 167 23.34 -9.84 -0.66
C THR A 167 23.22 -9.67 0.85
N PRO A 168 22.98 -10.75 1.62
CA PRO A 168 22.81 -10.68 3.06
C PRO A 168 24.03 -10.00 3.65
N ALA A 169 23.94 -8.68 3.84
CA ALA A 169 24.93 -7.92 4.53
C ALA A 169 24.70 -8.31 5.98
N SER A 170 25.49 -9.30 6.39
CA SER A 170 25.83 -9.69 7.74
C SER A 170 24.87 -9.19 8.80
N ASP A 171 24.22 -10.11 9.50
CA ASP A 171 23.58 -9.91 10.81
C ASP A 171 24.56 -9.40 11.89
N SER A 172 25.68 -8.76 11.51
CA SER A 172 26.46 -7.95 12.43
C SER A 172 25.56 -6.84 12.94
N VAL A 173 25.16 -6.98 14.19
CA VAL A 173 24.68 -5.91 15.05
C VAL A 173 25.64 -4.73 14.88
N VAL A 174 25.31 -3.79 13.99
CA VAL A 174 26.07 -2.55 13.87
C VAL A 174 25.84 -1.83 15.18
N GLY A 175 26.85 -1.86 16.05
CA GLY A 175 26.81 -1.23 17.36
C GLY A 175 26.43 0.24 17.22
N TRP A 176 25.63 0.73 18.16
CA TRP A 176 25.33 2.15 18.28
C TRP A 176 26.64 2.92 18.47
N ASP A 177 27.05 3.72 17.48
CA ASP A 177 28.10 4.71 17.63
C ASP A 177 27.48 6.02 18.14
N ALA A 178 27.79 6.38 19.40
CA ALA A 178 27.26 7.58 20.03
C ALA A 178 27.76 8.89 19.39
N ARG A 179 28.79 8.83 18.53
CA ARG A 179 29.37 10.00 17.86
C ARG A 179 28.76 10.23 16.48
N ALA A 180 28.42 9.16 15.77
CA ALA A 180 27.88 9.25 14.41
C ALA A 180 26.40 9.61 14.40
N CYS A 181 25.98 10.45 13.45
CA CYS A 181 24.58 10.78 13.24
C CYS A 181 23.91 9.63 12.46
N PRO A 182 22.85 9.00 12.99
CA PRO A 182 22.14 7.96 12.28
C PRO A 182 21.31 8.56 11.13
N ALA A 183 21.17 7.81 10.04
CA ALA A 183 20.44 8.27 8.85
C ALA A 183 18.97 7.85 8.92
N PRO A 184 18.00 8.69 8.54
CA PRO A 184 16.61 8.26 8.41
C PRO A 184 16.44 7.06 7.47
N VAL A 185 15.40 6.26 7.70
CA VAL A 185 14.97 5.28 6.70
C VAL A 185 14.45 6.03 5.47
N ALA A 186 14.93 5.63 4.29
CA ALA A 186 14.57 6.26 3.02
C ALA A 186 13.07 6.12 2.66
N CYS A 187 12.37 5.23 3.35
CA CYS A 187 10.99 4.89 3.07
C CYS A 187 10.09 5.37 4.22
N CYS A 188 9.70 6.65 4.15
CA CYS A 188 8.79 7.31 5.09
C CYS A 188 7.63 7.99 4.34
N GLU A 189 6.46 8.09 4.98
CA GLU A 189 5.31 8.86 4.52
C GLU A 189 4.60 9.48 5.72
N GLN A 190 4.22 10.76 5.63
CA GLN A 190 3.49 11.47 6.67
C GLN A 190 2.02 11.64 6.26
N ALA A 191 1.10 11.47 7.22
CA ALA A 191 -0.29 11.87 7.06
C ALA A 191 -0.84 12.50 8.34
N SER A 192 -1.58 13.60 8.18
CA SER A 192 -2.24 14.30 9.28
C SER A 192 -3.74 14.03 9.28
N PHE A 193 -4.31 13.84 10.47
CA PHE A 193 -5.70 13.51 10.73
C PHE A 193 -6.29 14.54 11.71
N ALA A 194 -7.54 14.94 11.47
CA ALA A 194 -8.23 15.93 12.30
C ALA A 194 -8.67 15.37 13.68
N TRP A 195 -8.27 14.15 14.02
CA TRP A 195 -8.69 13.39 15.19
C TRP A 195 -7.68 12.27 15.47
N SER A 196 -7.79 11.64 16.65
CA SER A 196 -6.91 10.58 17.14
C SER A 196 -7.22 9.24 16.46
N ILE A 197 -6.84 9.12 15.18
CA ILE A 197 -7.05 7.88 14.43
C ILE A 197 -6.30 6.70 15.06
N SER A 198 -5.19 6.92 15.75
CA SER A 198 -4.40 5.90 16.46
C SER A 198 -5.18 5.24 17.59
N GLU A 199 -6.02 5.99 18.30
CA GLU A 199 -6.91 5.42 19.32
C GLU A 199 -7.99 4.54 18.67
N CYS A 200 -8.57 4.99 17.56
CA CYS A 200 -9.53 4.19 16.79
C CYS A 200 -8.89 2.91 16.24
N VAL A 201 -7.71 2.99 15.63
CA VAL A 201 -6.94 1.84 15.15
C VAL A 201 -6.69 0.85 16.28
N ARG A 202 -6.31 1.32 17.47
CA ARG A 202 -6.09 0.48 18.65
C ARG A 202 -7.38 -0.20 19.10
N ALA A 203 -8.48 0.54 19.17
CA ALA A 203 -9.80 0.01 19.56
C ALA A 203 -10.30 -1.04 18.57
N LEU A 204 -10.18 -0.79 17.26
CA LEU A 204 -10.55 -1.73 16.20
C LEU A 204 -9.72 -3.02 16.26
N ARG A 205 -8.41 -2.92 16.47
CA ARG A 205 -7.53 -4.10 16.61
C ARG A 205 -7.80 -4.93 17.85
N ALA A 206 -8.27 -4.31 18.93
CA ALA A 206 -8.62 -5.02 20.17
C ALA A 206 -9.91 -5.86 20.04
N GLY A 207 -10.68 -5.71 18.97
CA GLY A 207 -11.76 -6.63 18.61
C GLY A 207 -12.99 -6.63 19.53
N GLY A 208 -13.30 -5.52 20.22
CA GLY A 208 -14.43 -5.42 21.16
C GLY A 208 -15.54 -4.44 20.75
N ALA A 209 -16.61 -4.38 21.55
CA ALA A 209 -17.73 -3.43 21.40
C ALA A 209 -17.30 -1.93 21.42
N ALA A 210 -16.05 -1.65 21.82
CA ALA A 210 -15.42 -0.34 21.80
C ALA A 210 -15.02 0.17 20.39
N ALA A 211 -15.20 -0.64 19.34
CA ALA A 211 -14.97 -0.23 17.95
C ALA A 211 -16.07 0.70 17.39
N ALA A 212 -17.32 0.55 17.83
CA ALA A 212 -18.44 1.36 17.33
C ALA A 212 -18.40 2.84 17.78
N PRO A 213 -18.03 3.18 19.03
CA PRO A 213 -17.98 4.57 19.48
C PRO A 213 -16.96 5.44 18.74
N CYS A 214 -15.78 4.91 18.38
CA CYS A 214 -14.69 5.73 17.83
C CYS A 214 -14.94 6.23 16.40
N ILE A 215 -15.87 5.61 15.65
CA ILE A 215 -16.27 6.02 14.30
C ILE A 215 -17.46 7.00 14.36
N ALA A 216 -18.24 6.97 15.43
CA ALA A 216 -19.42 7.83 15.61
C ALA A 216 -19.11 9.15 16.36
N LEU A 217 -17.98 9.24 17.06
CA LEU A 217 -17.63 10.42 17.84
C LEU A 217 -17.24 11.62 16.96
N PRO A 218 -17.80 12.82 17.19
CA PRO A 218 -17.45 14.06 16.49
C PRO A 218 -15.96 14.40 16.60
N ALA A 219 -15.39 15.05 15.58
CA ALA A 219 -13.98 15.46 15.58
C ALA A 219 -13.61 16.48 16.67
N ALA A 220 -14.57 17.30 17.12
CA ALA A 220 -14.36 18.29 18.17
C ALA A 220 -13.96 17.67 19.53
N GLU A 221 -14.24 16.38 19.74
CA GLU A 221 -13.92 15.67 20.99
C GLU A 221 -12.59 14.90 20.93
N SER A 222 -11.83 15.05 19.82
CA SER A 222 -10.62 14.26 19.59
C SER A 222 -9.41 15.13 19.31
N THR A 223 -8.23 14.66 19.73
CA THR A 223 -6.97 15.39 19.46
C THR A 223 -6.48 15.13 18.04
N PRO A 224 -6.21 16.16 17.22
CA PRO A 224 -5.62 15.96 15.91
C PRO A 224 -4.23 15.34 16.06
N GLU A 225 -3.85 14.53 15.08
CA GLU A 225 -2.55 13.88 15.10
C GLU A 225 -1.91 13.81 13.72
N THR A 226 -0.60 13.72 13.74
CA THR A 226 0.22 13.45 12.57
C THR A 226 0.93 12.12 12.78
N LEU A 227 0.79 11.24 11.80
CA LEU A 227 1.38 9.92 11.79
C LEU A 227 2.48 9.85 10.75
N LEU A 228 3.54 9.13 11.12
CA LEU A 228 4.61 8.72 10.24
C LEU A 228 4.49 7.22 9.99
N PHE A 229 4.39 6.85 8.72
CA PHE A 229 4.43 5.47 8.24
C PHE A 229 5.85 5.22 7.71
N PHE A 230 6.47 4.13 8.12
CA PHE A 230 7.82 3.79 7.68
C PHE A 230 8.04 2.29 7.64
N ALA A 231 8.94 1.85 6.78
CA ALA A 231 9.45 0.48 6.82
C ALA A 231 10.64 0.44 7.78
N SER A 232 10.52 -0.34 8.85
CA SER A 232 11.58 -0.48 9.86
C SER A 232 12.84 -1.08 9.22
N TRP A 233 14.01 -0.50 9.48
CA TRP A 233 15.24 -1.03 8.89
C TRP A 233 15.65 -2.40 9.47
N HIS A 234 15.17 -2.75 10.67
CA HIS A 234 15.49 -4.01 11.34
C HIS A 234 14.86 -5.21 10.65
N ASP A 235 13.55 -5.13 10.40
CA ASP A 235 12.70 -6.26 10.02
C ASP A 235 11.88 -6.00 8.75
N ARG A 236 12.03 -4.80 8.15
CA ARG A 236 11.30 -4.32 6.98
C ARG A 236 9.77 -4.29 7.16
N GLN A 237 9.29 -4.43 8.40
CA GLN A 237 7.87 -4.33 8.68
C GLN A 237 7.43 -2.87 8.64
N VAL A 238 6.24 -2.63 8.08
CA VAL A 238 5.63 -1.30 8.11
C VAL A 238 5.16 -0.99 9.53
N ARG A 239 5.63 0.13 10.06
CA ARG A 239 5.28 0.64 11.37
C ARG A 239 4.64 2.02 11.24
N THR A 240 3.83 2.37 12.22
CA THR A 240 3.22 3.69 12.33
C THR A 240 3.56 4.30 13.67
N LEU A 241 3.98 5.57 13.66
CA LEU A 241 4.34 6.32 14.85
C LEU A 241 3.56 7.63 14.88
N ARG A 242 2.97 7.97 16.03
CA ARG A 242 2.49 9.33 16.30
C ARG A 242 3.70 10.22 16.50
N VAL A 243 3.87 11.21 15.62
CA VAL A 243 5.08 12.05 15.61
C VAL A 243 4.77 13.47 16.05
N ALA A 244 5.60 13.98 16.95
CA ALA A 244 5.63 15.41 17.27
C ALA A 244 6.43 16.16 16.19
N PRO A 245 6.13 17.45 15.93
CA PRO A 245 6.89 18.26 14.99
C PRO A 245 8.41 18.26 15.25
N ALA A 246 8.82 18.21 16.52
CA ALA A 246 10.22 18.13 16.90
C ALA A 246 10.94 16.87 16.39
N VAL A 247 10.24 15.72 16.29
CA VAL A 247 10.81 14.48 15.75
C VAL A 247 11.00 14.58 14.24
N LEU A 248 10.05 15.21 13.53
CA LEU A 248 10.16 15.45 12.09
C LEU A 248 11.33 16.39 11.78
N ALA A 249 11.46 17.49 12.54
CA ALA A 249 12.59 18.41 12.41
C ALA A 249 13.94 17.71 12.71
N LEU A 250 13.97 16.85 13.73
CA LEU A 250 15.14 16.03 14.05
C LEU A 250 15.52 15.10 12.88
N MET A 251 14.55 14.40 12.29
CA MET A 251 14.80 13.51 11.16
C MET A 251 15.35 14.26 9.94
N ALA A 252 14.75 15.40 9.59
CA ALA A 252 15.21 16.24 8.48
C ALA A 252 16.65 16.74 8.72
N ALA A 253 16.97 17.13 9.97
CA ALA A 253 18.31 17.55 10.34
C ALA A 253 19.34 16.39 10.24
N CYS A 254 18.94 15.16 10.56
CA CYS A 254 19.82 13.98 10.43
C CYS A 254 20.25 13.70 8.98
N GLU A 255 19.48 14.11 7.95
CA GLU A 255 19.86 13.89 6.54
C GLU A 255 21.11 14.69 6.13
N GLY A 256 21.37 15.81 6.81
CA GLY A 256 22.49 16.71 6.52
C GLY A 256 23.65 16.65 7.51
N CYS A 257 23.60 15.78 8.53
CA CYS A 257 24.60 15.72 9.59
C CYS A 257 25.36 14.39 9.58
N THR A 258 26.68 14.46 9.77
CA THR A 258 27.54 13.27 9.92
C THR A 258 27.75 12.88 11.37
N THR A 259 27.73 13.83 12.30
CA THR A 259 27.93 13.58 13.73
C THR A 259 26.79 14.12 14.59
N VAL A 260 26.63 13.56 15.80
CA VAL A 260 25.65 14.06 16.78
C VAL A 260 25.99 15.48 17.23
N ALA A 261 27.27 15.88 17.19
CA ALA A 261 27.70 17.24 17.51
C ALA A 261 27.21 18.25 16.47
N ASP A 262 27.33 17.93 15.18
CA ASP A 262 26.83 18.77 14.08
C ASP A 262 25.31 18.96 14.20
N LEU A 263 24.61 17.86 14.47
CA LEU A 263 23.16 17.86 14.67
C LEU A 263 22.75 18.72 15.88
N SER A 264 23.47 18.60 16.98
CA SER A 264 23.25 19.40 18.19
C SER A 264 23.44 20.89 17.94
N ALA A 265 24.47 21.26 17.16
CA ALA A 265 24.72 22.63 16.75
C ALA A 265 23.62 23.16 15.80
N LEU A 266 23.21 22.37 14.81
CA LEU A 266 22.16 22.72 13.84
C LEU A 266 20.80 22.95 14.53
N LEU A 267 20.48 22.16 15.55
CA LEU A 267 19.26 22.33 16.35
C LEU A 267 19.34 23.47 17.38
N GLY A 268 20.46 24.20 17.45
CA GLY A 268 20.68 25.29 18.41
C GLY A 268 20.78 24.81 19.87
N ARG A 269 21.21 23.56 20.10
CA ARG A 269 21.26 22.92 21.43
C ARG A 269 22.65 22.34 21.77
N PRO A 270 23.76 23.08 21.58
CA PRO A 270 25.11 22.53 21.71
C PRO A 270 25.42 21.88 23.07
N GLY A 271 24.70 22.27 24.15
CA GLY A 271 24.88 21.76 25.50
C GLY A 271 24.05 20.52 25.90
N CYS A 272 23.24 19.92 25.02
CA CYS A 272 22.36 18.78 25.38
C CYS A 272 22.61 17.48 24.57
N PRO A 273 23.86 17.04 24.34
CA PRO A 273 24.13 15.87 23.51
C PRO A 273 23.56 14.57 24.10
N ALA A 274 23.54 14.40 25.43
CA ALA A 274 23.05 13.17 26.05
C ALA A 274 21.53 12.95 25.85
N ALA A 275 20.72 14.01 25.97
CA ALA A 275 19.28 13.92 25.74
C ALA A 275 18.94 13.68 24.25
N LEU A 276 19.72 14.29 23.35
CA LEU A 276 19.63 14.06 21.91
C LEU A 276 20.02 12.61 21.56
N GLN A 277 21.13 12.11 22.08
CA GLN A 277 21.56 10.71 21.92
C GLN A 277 20.50 9.73 22.41
N GLY A 278 19.90 9.98 23.58
CA GLY A 278 18.81 9.14 24.10
C GLY A 278 17.60 9.09 23.17
N THR A 279 17.24 10.21 22.55
CA THR A 279 16.15 10.27 21.54
C THR A 279 16.54 9.52 20.27
N LEU A 280 17.72 9.80 19.70
CA LEU A 280 18.19 9.13 18.49
C LEU A 280 18.32 7.62 18.68
N HIS A 281 18.80 7.17 19.83
CA HIS A 281 18.90 5.76 20.17
C HIS A 281 17.52 5.10 20.20
N LYS A 282 16.51 5.73 20.82
CA LYS A 282 15.12 5.25 20.80
C LYS A 282 14.56 5.17 19.38
N LEU A 283 14.81 6.17 18.54
CA LEU A 283 14.37 6.18 17.14
C LEU A 283 15.07 5.08 16.31
N GLN A 284 16.33 4.77 16.61
CA GLN A 284 17.02 3.64 16.01
C GLN A 284 16.47 2.30 16.52
N GLN A 285 16.18 2.15 17.80
CA GLN A 285 15.58 0.93 18.37
C GLN A 285 14.23 0.58 17.73
N ILE A 286 13.40 1.57 17.41
CA ILE A 286 12.11 1.32 16.72
C ILE A 286 12.25 1.11 15.20
N GLY A 287 13.46 1.20 14.67
CA GLY A 287 13.75 0.98 13.26
C GLY A 287 13.55 2.20 12.37
N LEU A 288 13.41 3.40 12.92
CA LEU A 288 13.18 4.63 12.15
C LEU A 288 14.48 5.27 11.63
N LEU A 289 15.57 5.11 12.37
CA LEU A 289 16.90 5.58 11.97
C LEU A 289 17.84 4.40 11.80
N ARG A 290 18.54 4.35 10.68
CA ARG A 290 19.60 3.37 10.39
C ARG A 290 20.90 3.78 11.08
N PRO A 291 21.75 2.82 11.47
CA PRO A 291 23.11 3.12 11.90
C PRO A 291 23.82 3.94 10.81
N ALA A 292 24.70 4.85 11.21
CA ALA A 292 25.58 5.50 10.27
C ALA A 292 26.38 4.42 9.52
N GLU A 293 26.40 4.49 8.18
CA GLU A 293 27.30 3.63 7.43
C GLU A 293 28.74 4.03 7.82
N PRO A 294 29.62 3.08 8.18
CA PRO A 294 31.00 3.41 8.43
C PRO A 294 31.51 4.11 7.18
N ALA A 295 32.10 5.30 7.35
CA ALA A 295 32.77 5.97 6.25
C ALA A 295 33.72 4.94 5.64
N THR A 296 33.41 4.50 4.42
CA THR A 296 34.31 3.63 3.68
C THR A 296 35.55 4.47 3.48
N HIS A 297 36.57 4.24 4.31
CA HIS A 297 37.87 4.85 4.09
C HIS A 297 38.21 4.53 2.63
N PRO A 298 38.45 5.56 1.78
CA PRO A 298 38.97 5.27 0.45
C PRO A 298 40.23 4.44 0.68
N GLN A 299 40.23 3.21 0.16
CA GLN A 299 41.44 2.41 0.17
C GLN A 299 42.55 3.32 -0.37
N PRO A 300 43.65 3.52 0.37
CA PRO A 300 44.77 4.26 -0.19
C PRO A 300 45.09 3.58 -1.52
N ALA A 301 45.09 4.38 -2.59
CA ALA A 301 45.53 3.90 -3.90
C ALA A 301 46.85 3.19 -3.65
N LEU A 302 46.91 1.88 -3.93
CA LEU A 302 48.15 1.14 -3.99
C LEU A 302 49.01 1.89 -5.02
N THR A 303 49.89 2.74 -4.54
CA THR A 303 51.00 3.25 -5.30
C THR A 303 51.79 2.00 -5.68
N SER A 304 51.63 1.58 -6.93
CA SER A 304 52.58 0.67 -7.57
C SER A 304 53.92 1.38 -7.50
N GLU A 305 54.78 0.95 -6.59
CA GLU A 305 56.19 1.32 -6.63
C GLU A 305 56.77 0.79 -7.94
N ASP A 306 57.42 1.71 -8.64
CA ASP A 306 58.13 1.51 -9.88
C ASP A 306 59.10 0.33 -9.77
N SER A 307 59.02 -0.56 -10.75
CA SER A 307 60.12 -1.45 -11.07
C SER A 307 61.25 -0.61 -11.69
N ALA A 308 62.36 -0.54 -10.99
CA ALA A 308 63.69 -0.26 -11.54
C ALA A 308 64.58 -1.49 -11.27
#